data_AF-A0A1I4Y924-F1
#
_entry.id   AF-A0A1I4Y924-F1
#
_cell.length_a   1.000
_cell.length_b   1.000
_cell.length_c   1.000
_cell.angle_alpha   90.00
_cell.angle_beta   90.00
_cell.angle_gamma   90.00
#
_symmetry.space_group_name_H-M   'P 1'
#
loop_
_entity.id
_entity.type
_entity.pdbx_description
1 polymer ?
#
loop_
_entity_poly.entity_id
_entity_poly.type
_entity_poly.pdbx_seq_one_letter_code
_entity_poly.pdbx_strand_id
1 'polypeptide(L)'
;MVSCATAIVAHLSPAKSNQPPAGTQIIGLTPHVGADSIEGNFESDLAAIAVMDWVMRYDQPFDAVIQAGYGEHGREGLQELLDVPVVDITDADASTAMFLGHAHSVVTTLDRTVPLIEDRLKLSGLWDRCASVRASGLAVLELEQDPERALFAIVQHAGARRQGRSHLPGLRRHGRAGRTDPTAHRRAGGGRRDSSGDHR
;
A
#
# COMPACT_ATOMS: atom_id res chain seq x y z
N MET A 1 9.20 -18.56 16.25
CA MET A 1 9.71 -17.21 16.56
C MET A 1 8.82 -16.30 15.74
N VAL A 2 7.97 -15.53 16.41
CA VAL A 2 6.88 -14.75 15.78
C VAL A 2 7.51 -13.60 15.01
N SER A 3 7.55 -13.64 13.68
CA SER A 3 8.42 -12.75 12.88
C SER A 3 7.82 -11.35 12.64
N CYS A 4 6.48 -11.23 12.58
CA CYS A 4 5.90 -10.13 11.79
C CYS A 4 5.41 -8.88 12.55
N ALA A 5 5.46 -8.83 13.89
CA ALA A 5 5.06 -7.65 14.64
C ALA A 5 6.26 -6.98 15.32
N THR A 6 7.10 -6.26 14.59
CA THR A 6 8.28 -5.63 15.21
C THR A 6 7.94 -4.21 15.69
N ALA A 7 8.33 -3.87 16.91
CA ALA A 7 8.42 -2.47 17.33
C ALA A 7 9.89 -2.03 17.27
N ILE A 8 10.15 -0.84 16.74
CA ILE A 8 11.47 -0.21 16.82
C ILE A 8 11.41 0.92 17.84
N VAL A 9 12.35 0.89 18.77
CA VAL A 9 12.53 1.88 19.82
C VAL A 9 13.81 2.67 19.54
N ALA A 10 13.81 4.00 19.76
CA ALA A 10 14.95 4.87 19.40
C ALA A 10 15.45 5.83 20.50
N HIS A 11 16.78 6.12 20.48
CA HIS A 11 17.52 7.06 21.37
C HIS A 11 18.45 8.01 20.58
N LEU A 12 18.81 9.24 20.99
CA LEU A 12 19.68 10.18 20.21
C LEU A 12 21.13 10.47 20.82
N SER A 13 22.24 10.45 20.03
CA SER A 13 23.72 10.69 20.33
C SER A 13 24.77 10.64 19.13
N PRO A 14 25.46 11.71 18.66
CA PRO A 14 25.98 11.94 17.27
C PRO A 14 26.64 10.79 16.43
N ALA A 15 26.47 10.79 15.09
CA ALA A 15 26.91 9.73 14.14
C ALA A 15 27.29 10.20 12.69
N LYS A 16 27.61 9.19 11.84
CA LYS A 16 28.02 9.21 10.40
C LYS A 16 27.00 8.41 9.54
N SER A 17 27.15 8.40 8.21
CA SER A 17 26.13 7.94 7.23
C SER A 17 25.94 6.42 7.06
N ASN A 18 24.76 6.03 6.53
CA ASN A 18 24.17 4.67 6.47
C ASN A 18 23.79 4.04 7.82
N GLN A 19 23.97 4.82 8.88
CA GLN A 19 23.38 4.61 10.18
C GLN A 19 22.20 5.56 10.34
N PRO A 20 21.25 5.24 11.22
CA PRO A 20 20.22 6.20 11.59
C PRO A 20 20.88 7.54 12.02
N PRO A 21 20.18 8.68 11.84
CA PRO A 21 20.78 10.01 11.87
C PRO A 21 21.63 10.20 13.09
N ALA A 22 22.71 10.96 12.95
CA ALA A 22 23.70 11.24 13.98
C ALA A 22 23.18 11.06 15.41
N GLY A 23 23.26 9.82 15.88
CA GLY A 23 22.91 9.42 17.20
C GLY A 23 21.63 8.74 17.53
N THR A 24 20.80 8.55 16.57
CA THR A 24 19.69 7.63 16.70
C THR A 24 20.23 6.22 16.95
N GLN A 25 19.90 5.56 18.05
CA GLN A 25 20.01 4.12 18.23
C GLN A 25 18.69 3.50 17.82
N ILE A 26 18.72 2.33 17.19
CA ILE A 26 17.53 1.55 16.81
C ILE A 26 17.56 0.24 17.56
N ILE A 27 16.47 -0.08 18.25
CA ILE A 27 16.32 -1.30 19.05
C ILE A 27 15.09 -2.04 18.52
N GLY A 28 15.32 -3.19 17.89
CA GLY A 28 14.26 -4.05 17.38
C GLY A 28 13.70 -4.93 18.48
N LEU A 29 12.37 -4.90 18.64
CA LEU A 29 11.63 -5.72 19.59
C LEU A 29 10.69 -6.65 18.84
N THR A 30 10.82 -7.95 19.09
CA THR A 30 9.98 -8.99 18.50
C THR A 30 9.18 -9.69 19.60
N PRO A 31 7.84 -9.55 19.65
CA PRO A 31 6.99 -10.20 20.64
C PRO A 31 7.17 -11.72 20.63
N HIS A 32 7.07 -12.34 21.82
CA HIS A 32 7.21 -13.79 21.96
C HIS A 32 5.92 -14.58 21.71
N VAL A 33 4.78 -13.90 21.63
CA VAL A 33 3.46 -14.48 21.36
C VAL A 33 2.86 -13.76 20.15
N GLY A 34 2.21 -14.51 19.27
CA GLY A 34 1.64 -13.99 18.02
C GLY A 34 1.70 -15.02 16.91
N ALA A 35 1.30 -14.61 15.71
CA ALA A 35 1.41 -15.42 14.50
C ALA A 35 2.78 -15.23 13.82
N ASP A 36 3.33 -16.29 13.23
CA ASP A 36 4.61 -16.21 12.50
C ASP A 36 4.55 -15.20 11.35
N SER A 37 3.36 -15.02 10.77
CA SER A 37 3.01 -13.97 9.83
C SER A 37 1.62 -13.40 10.10
N ILE A 38 1.42 -12.12 9.79
CA ILE A 38 0.14 -11.42 9.94
C ILE A 38 -0.47 -11.24 8.56
N GLU A 39 -1.53 -12.00 8.30
CA GLU A 39 -2.18 -12.11 7.00
C GLU A 39 -3.71 -11.93 7.11
N GLY A 40 -4.20 -11.45 8.24
CA GLY A 40 -5.61 -11.12 8.42
C GLY A 40 -5.96 -10.53 9.79
N ASN A 41 -7.26 -10.27 9.99
CA ASN A 41 -7.78 -9.56 11.15
C ASN A 41 -7.41 -10.20 12.49
N PHE A 42 -7.66 -11.51 12.64
CA PHE A 42 -7.36 -12.22 13.90
C PHE A 42 -5.89 -12.08 14.31
N GLU A 43 -4.98 -12.27 13.35
CA GLU A 43 -3.53 -12.19 13.58
C GLU A 43 -3.12 -10.73 13.85
N SER A 44 -3.77 -9.77 13.20
CA SER A 44 -3.56 -8.34 13.41
C SER A 44 -3.99 -7.88 14.80
N ASP A 45 -5.16 -8.31 15.28
CA ASP A 45 -5.65 -8.01 16.63
C ASP A 45 -4.75 -8.66 17.70
N LEU A 46 -4.32 -9.90 17.45
CA LEU A 46 -3.36 -10.59 18.33
C LEU A 46 -2.02 -9.86 18.37
N ALA A 47 -1.53 -9.39 17.21
CA ALA A 47 -0.30 -8.64 17.10
C ALA A 47 -0.37 -7.28 17.82
N ALA A 48 -1.51 -6.59 17.75
CA ALA A 48 -1.72 -5.33 18.47
C ALA A 48 -1.47 -5.48 19.97
N ILE A 49 -2.09 -6.50 20.60
CA ILE A 49 -1.88 -6.78 22.02
C ILE A 49 -0.43 -7.22 22.29
N ALA A 50 0.13 -8.08 21.44
CA ALA A 50 1.50 -8.58 21.61
C ALA A 50 2.55 -7.46 21.53
N VAL A 51 2.41 -6.52 20.59
CA VAL A 51 3.30 -5.36 20.46
C VAL A 51 3.18 -4.45 21.67
N MET A 52 1.95 -4.14 22.11
CA MET A 52 1.73 -3.31 23.30
C MET A 52 2.37 -3.94 24.55
N ASP A 53 2.14 -5.24 24.80
CA ASP A 53 2.76 -5.95 25.92
C ASP A 53 4.29 -5.92 25.84
N TRP A 54 4.85 -6.10 24.65
CA TRP A 54 6.29 -6.19 24.47
C TRP A 54 7.00 -4.84 24.63
N VAL A 55 6.41 -3.76 24.09
CA VAL A 55 6.89 -2.40 24.30
C VAL A 55 6.81 -2.02 25.78
N MET A 56 5.73 -2.38 26.46
CA MET A 56 5.56 -2.06 27.90
C MET A 56 6.51 -2.82 28.82
N ARG A 57 7.06 -3.95 28.38
CA ARG A 57 8.08 -4.72 29.12
C ARG A 57 9.50 -4.27 28.87
N TYR A 58 9.72 -3.39 27.90
CA TYR A 58 11.04 -2.83 27.64
C TYR A 58 11.43 -1.89 28.78
N ASP A 59 12.53 -2.21 29.47
CA ASP A 59 12.88 -1.61 30.77
C ASP A 59 13.95 -0.50 30.68
N GLN A 60 14.44 -0.21 29.47
CA GLN A 60 15.34 0.91 29.22
C GLN A 60 14.54 2.13 28.76
N PRO A 61 15.06 3.36 28.91
CA PRO A 61 14.40 4.55 28.41
C PRO A 61 14.19 4.47 26.89
N PHE A 62 13.35 5.33 26.32
CA PHE A 62 13.24 5.54 24.87
C PHE A 62 12.48 6.81 24.52
N ASP A 63 12.71 7.32 23.31
CA ASP A 63 12.19 8.62 22.88
C ASP A 63 11.07 8.53 21.82
N ALA A 64 10.89 7.36 21.20
CA ALA A 64 9.84 7.10 20.21
C ALA A 64 9.64 5.59 19.98
N VAL A 65 8.48 5.23 19.43
CA VAL A 65 8.15 3.87 18.97
C VAL A 65 7.71 3.89 17.52
N ILE A 66 8.22 2.95 16.73
CA ILE A 66 7.76 2.66 15.37
C ILE A 66 7.11 1.30 15.37
N GLN A 67 5.82 1.22 15.02
CA GLN A 67 5.13 -0.04 14.76
C GLN A 67 5.42 -0.47 13.32
N ALA A 68 6.19 -1.55 13.16
CA ALA A 68 6.71 -2.02 11.87
C ALA A 68 5.87 -3.16 11.27
N GLY A 69 4.56 -2.91 11.14
CA GLY A 69 3.63 -3.73 10.36
C GLY A 69 2.88 -2.85 9.36
N TYR A 70 2.59 -3.35 8.16
CA TYR A 70 1.85 -2.61 7.15
C TYR A 70 0.36 -3.03 7.10
N GLY A 71 -0.49 -2.21 7.71
CA GLY A 71 -1.94 -2.41 7.73
C GLY A 71 -2.49 -3.07 8.99
N GLU A 72 -1.69 -3.22 10.04
CA GLU A 72 -2.12 -3.82 11.30
C GLU A 72 -2.77 -2.82 12.27
N HIS A 73 -3.50 -3.37 13.25
CA HIS A 73 -4.04 -2.64 14.40
C HIS A 73 -2.93 -2.38 15.45
N GLY A 74 -3.20 -1.46 16.39
CA GLY A 74 -2.39 -1.32 17.61
C GLY A 74 -1.76 0.06 17.84
N ARG A 75 -1.59 0.87 16.78
CA ARG A 75 -1.02 2.22 16.90
C ARG A 75 -1.73 3.06 17.94
N GLU A 76 -3.07 3.08 17.91
CA GLU A 76 -3.88 3.89 18.81
C GLU A 76 -3.72 3.47 20.27
N GLY A 77 -3.63 2.16 20.53
CA GLY A 77 -3.38 1.65 21.88
C GLY A 77 -1.99 2.01 22.39
N LEU A 78 -0.95 1.92 21.55
CA LEU A 78 0.39 2.41 21.89
C LEU A 78 0.39 3.92 22.19
N GLN A 79 -0.38 4.72 21.44
CA GLN A 79 -0.53 6.17 21.66
C GLN A 79 -1.24 6.50 22.98
N GLU A 80 -2.10 5.62 23.48
CA GLU A 80 -2.71 5.76 24.82
C GLU A 80 -1.75 5.35 25.94
N LEU A 81 -0.92 4.33 25.70
CA LEU A 81 -0.01 3.77 26.71
C LEU A 81 1.28 4.58 26.92
N LEU A 82 1.69 5.37 25.94
CA LEU A 82 3.03 5.97 25.88
C LEU A 82 2.98 7.50 25.85
N ASP A 83 3.93 8.12 26.56
CA ASP A 83 4.15 9.57 26.55
C ASP A 83 5.11 10.03 25.44
N VAL A 84 5.51 9.12 24.54
CA VAL A 84 6.41 9.38 23.42
C VAL A 84 5.72 9.19 22.07
N PRO A 85 6.22 9.79 20.98
CA PRO A 85 5.63 9.62 19.67
C PRO A 85 5.59 8.16 19.22
N VAL A 86 4.43 7.75 18.69
CA VAL A 86 4.24 6.45 18.05
C VAL A 86 3.93 6.65 16.58
N VAL A 87 4.70 6.00 15.71
CA VAL A 87 4.56 6.07 14.25
C VAL A 87 4.33 4.67 13.69
N ASP A 88 3.24 4.47 12.96
CA ASP A 88 3.03 3.24 12.20
C ASP A 88 3.63 3.40 10.79
N ILE A 89 4.34 2.38 10.29
CA ILE A 89 5.00 2.45 8.98
C ILE A 89 4.00 2.63 7.82
N THR A 90 2.76 2.18 7.97
CA THR A 90 1.66 2.39 7.02
C THR A 90 1.40 3.87 6.82
N ASP A 91 1.29 4.60 7.93
CA ASP A 91 0.98 6.03 7.93
C ASP A 91 2.18 6.85 7.49
N ALA A 92 3.39 6.48 7.93
CA ALA A 92 4.63 7.14 7.55
C ALA A 92 4.90 7.03 6.04
N ASP A 93 4.72 5.84 5.47
CA ASP A 93 4.88 5.58 4.04
C ASP A 93 3.88 6.41 3.22
N ALA A 94 2.59 6.28 3.49
CA ALA A 94 1.55 7.00 2.74
C ALA A 94 1.70 8.52 2.86
N SER A 95 1.96 9.04 4.07
CA SER A 95 2.17 10.47 4.31
C SER A 95 3.38 11.01 3.55
N THR A 96 4.49 10.27 3.54
CA THR A 96 5.70 10.67 2.81
C THR A 96 5.48 10.64 1.30
N ALA A 97 4.84 9.58 0.79
CA ALA A 97 4.54 9.43 -0.63
C ALA A 97 3.64 10.56 -1.18
N MET A 98 2.75 11.11 -0.35
CA MET A 98 1.90 12.24 -0.70
C MET A 98 2.68 13.54 -1.00
N PHE A 99 3.92 13.69 -0.54
CA PHE A 99 4.78 14.81 -0.93
C PHE A 99 5.45 14.62 -2.29
N LEU A 100 5.52 13.38 -2.80
CA LEU A 100 6.32 13.04 -3.98
C LEU A 100 5.51 13.01 -5.28
N GLY A 101 4.18 12.93 -5.22
CA GLY A 101 3.34 12.91 -6.41
C GLY A 101 1.86 13.04 -6.12
N HIS A 102 1.05 13.32 -7.15
CA HIS A 102 -0.39 13.59 -7.00
C HIS A 102 -1.14 12.46 -6.26
N ALA A 103 -0.76 11.21 -6.49
CA ALA A 103 -1.31 10.03 -5.82
C ALA A 103 -0.24 8.95 -5.66
N HIS A 104 -0.40 8.07 -4.68
CA HIS A 104 0.47 6.91 -4.44
C HIS A 104 -0.31 5.59 -4.61
N SER A 105 0.35 4.45 -4.52
CA SER A 105 -0.29 3.14 -4.43
C SER A 105 0.54 2.23 -3.56
N VAL A 106 -0.13 1.31 -2.87
CA VAL A 106 0.50 0.31 -2.02
C VAL A 106 0.52 -1.02 -2.77
N VAL A 107 1.67 -1.69 -2.76
CA VAL A 107 1.77 -3.09 -3.17
C VAL A 107 2.09 -3.92 -1.92
N THR A 108 1.19 -4.84 -1.58
CA THR A 108 1.26 -5.71 -0.40
C THR A 108 1.42 -7.18 -0.79
N THR A 109 1.38 -8.09 0.18
CA THR A 109 1.52 -9.53 0.04
C THR A 109 0.26 -10.17 -0.52
N LEU A 110 -0.71 -10.46 0.34
CA LEU A 110 -1.90 -11.25 0.00
C LEU A 110 -3.12 -10.38 -0.26
N ASP A 111 -4.01 -10.84 -1.15
CA ASP A 111 -5.26 -10.12 -1.47
C ASP A 111 -6.14 -9.91 -0.23
N ARG A 112 -6.12 -10.86 0.70
CA ARG A 112 -6.87 -10.78 1.96
C ARG A 112 -6.39 -9.67 2.91
N THR A 113 -5.16 -9.17 2.78
CA THR A 113 -4.65 -8.05 3.60
C THR A 113 -4.96 -6.68 2.98
N VAL A 114 -5.30 -6.63 1.69
CA VAL A 114 -5.71 -5.40 0.98
C VAL A 114 -6.79 -4.63 1.76
N PRO A 115 -7.96 -5.21 2.11
CA PRO A 115 -8.99 -4.44 2.82
C PRO A 115 -8.54 -3.91 4.18
N LEU A 116 -7.65 -4.62 4.89
CA LEU A 116 -7.10 -4.15 6.17
C LEU A 116 -6.30 -2.87 5.98
N ILE A 117 -5.39 -2.86 4.99
CA ILE A 117 -4.58 -1.70 4.65
C ILE A 117 -5.46 -0.54 4.19
N GLU A 118 -6.48 -0.79 3.36
CA GLU A 118 -7.43 0.24 2.94
C GLU A 118 -8.11 0.88 4.15
N ASP A 119 -8.54 0.08 5.12
CA ASP A 119 -9.23 0.57 6.31
C ASP A 119 -8.30 1.34 7.26
N ARG A 120 -7.03 0.91 7.42
CA ARG A 120 -6.02 1.68 8.17
C ARG A 120 -5.76 3.04 7.52
N LEU A 121 -5.56 3.08 6.20
CA LEU A 121 -5.36 4.34 5.47
C LEU A 121 -6.58 5.27 5.55
N LYS A 122 -7.80 4.73 5.53
CA LYS A 122 -9.03 5.51 5.73
C LYS A 122 -9.09 6.08 7.14
N LEU A 123 -8.79 5.27 8.15
CA LEU A 123 -8.81 5.70 9.55
C LEU A 123 -7.79 6.81 9.82
N SER A 124 -6.61 6.74 9.20
CA SER A 124 -5.58 7.76 9.29
C SER A 124 -5.82 8.99 8.39
N GLY A 125 -6.89 9.01 7.60
CA GLY A 125 -7.19 10.12 6.68
C GLY A 125 -6.24 10.22 5.47
N LEU A 126 -5.51 9.15 5.16
CA LEU A 126 -4.50 9.10 4.09
C LEU A 126 -5.02 8.43 2.81
N TRP A 127 -6.27 7.95 2.83
CA TRP A 127 -6.88 7.20 1.72
C TRP A 127 -7.11 8.00 0.44
N ASP A 128 -7.45 9.28 0.55
CA ASP A 128 -7.92 10.08 -0.59
C ASP A 128 -6.90 10.20 -1.72
N ARG A 129 -5.61 10.18 -1.38
CA ARG A 129 -4.49 10.20 -2.34
C ARG A 129 -3.86 8.83 -2.59
N CYS A 130 -4.37 7.78 -1.95
CA CYS A 130 -4.03 6.40 -2.29
C CYS A 130 -4.85 5.98 -3.51
N ALA A 131 -4.22 5.81 -4.68
CA ALA A 131 -4.91 5.42 -5.91
C ALA A 131 -5.35 3.95 -5.93
N SER A 132 -4.60 3.07 -5.26
CA SER A 132 -4.91 1.64 -5.12
C SER A 132 -4.04 0.99 -4.04
N VAL A 133 -4.57 -0.06 -3.40
CA VAL A 133 -3.80 -1.08 -2.68
C VAL A 133 -3.89 -2.35 -3.53
N ARG A 134 -2.76 -3.03 -3.77
CA ARG A 134 -2.66 -4.19 -4.68
C ARG A 134 -1.87 -5.30 -4.02
N ALA A 135 -2.33 -6.53 -4.15
CA ALA A 135 -1.58 -7.68 -3.67
C ALA A 135 -0.64 -8.23 -4.75
N SER A 136 0.58 -8.58 -4.34
CA SER A 136 1.54 -9.32 -5.16
C SER A 136 1.09 -10.77 -5.39
N GLY A 137 0.32 -11.32 -4.45
CA GLY A 137 -0.13 -12.71 -4.43
C GLY A 137 0.87 -13.65 -3.75
N LEU A 138 1.91 -13.11 -3.10
CA LEU A 138 2.91 -13.87 -2.35
C LEU A 138 2.64 -13.74 -0.85
N ALA A 139 2.74 -14.84 -0.11
CA ALA A 139 2.68 -14.80 1.35
C ALA A 139 3.93 -14.12 1.94
N VAL A 140 3.85 -13.60 3.16
CA VAL A 140 4.96 -12.81 3.74
C VAL A 140 6.23 -13.65 3.84
N LEU A 141 6.11 -14.89 4.30
CA LEU A 141 7.26 -15.80 4.44
C LEU A 141 7.83 -16.25 3.08
N GLU A 142 7.06 -16.15 2.00
CA GLU A 142 7.55 -16.44 0.64
C GLU A 142 8.49 -15.34 0.13
N LEU A 143 8.39 -14.10 0.66
CA LEU A 143 9.26 -12.98 0.26
C LEU A 143 10.72 -13.24 0.61
N GLU A 144 10.99 -13.91 1.73
CA GLU A 144 12.35 -14.23 2.18
C GLU A 144 12.94 -15.44 1.45
N GLN A 145 12.09 -16.37 1.03
CA GLN A 145 12.52 -17.63 0.40
C GLN A 145 12.98 -17.43 -1.05
N ASP A 146 12.37 -16.51 -1.79
CA ASP A 146 12.72 -16.20 -3.18
C ASP A 146 12.65 -14.69 -3.45
N PRO A 147 13.71 -13.93 -3.09
CA PRO A 147 13.75 -12.48 -3.23
C PRO A 147 13.64 -11.99 -4.67
N GLU A 148 14.12 -12.76 -5.65
CA GLU A 148 14.04 -12.38 -7.06
C GLU A 148 12.60 -12.48 -7.57
N ARG A 149 11.90 -13.58 -7.25
CA ARG A 149 10.47 -13.73 -7.56
C ARG A 149 9.62 -12.69 -6.84
N ALA A 150 9.93 -12.40 -5.58
CA ALA A 150 9.28 -11.36 -4.80
C ALA A 150 9.41 -9.99 -5.45
N LEU A 151 10.64 -9.59 -5.79
CA LEU A 151 10.92 -8.33 -6.48
C LEU A 151 10.19 -8.25 -7.82
N PHE A 152 10.23 -9.32 -8.61
CA PHE A 152 9.55 -9.37 -9.89
C PHE A 152 8.03 -9.18 -9.75
N ALA A 153 7.40 -9.90 -8.82
CA ALA A 153 5.97 -9.75 -8.54
C ALA A 153 5.63 -8.31 -8.11
N ILE A 154 6.40 -7.74 -7.17
CA ILE A 154 6.20 -6.37 -6.69
C ILE A 154 6.30 -5.36 -7.84
N VAL A 155 7.34 -5.46 -8.68
CA VAL A 155 7.56 -4.55 -9.81
C VAL A 155 6.43 -4.66 -10.84
N GLN A 156 5.93 -5.86 -11.13
CA GLN A 156 4.79 -6.05 -12.03
C GLN A 156 3.56 -5.28 -11.56
N HIS A 157 3.25 -5.34 -10.26
CA HIS A 157 2.10 -4.64 -9.69
C HIS A 157 2.34 -3.14 -9.53
N ALA A 158 3.58 -2.71 -9.29
CA ALA A 158 3.95 -1.29 -9.23
C ALA A 158 3.85 -0.60 -10.61
N GLY A 159 4.18 -1.30 -11.69
CA GLY A 159 4.08 -0.81 -13.07
C GLY A 159 2.64 -0.71 -13.60
N ALA A 160 1.67 -1.34 -12.92
CA ALA A 160 0.27 -1.34 -13.33
C ALA A 160 -0.35 0.05 -13.13
N ARG A 161 -0.42 0.84 -14.20
CA ARG A 161 -1.07 2.17 -14.18
C ARG A 161 -2.53 2.07 -13.72
N ARG A 162 -2.98 3.16 -13.09
CA ARG A 162 -4.35 3.42 -12.62
C ARG A 162 -5.40 2.81 -13.56
N GLN A 163 -6.04 1.73 -13.13
CA GLN A 163 -7.35 1.35 -13.68
C GLN A 163 -8.35 2.25 -12.95
N GLY A 164 -8.95 3.19 -13.68
CA GLY A 164 -9.58 4.38 -13.10
C GLY A 164 -10.57 4.08 -11.96
N ARG A 165 -10.37 4.72 -10.80
CA ARG A 165 -11.39 4.82 -9.74
C ARG A 165 -12.51 5.72 -10.22
N SER A 166 -13.68 5.17 -10.53
CA SER A 166 -14.92 5.95 -10.53
C SER A 166 -15.29 6.24 -9.07
N HIS A 167 -15.17 7.49 -8.63
CA HIS A 167 -15.64 7.96 -7.31
C HIS A 167 -17.18 8.07 -7.25
N LEU A 168 -17.90 7.15 -7.89
CA LEU A 168 -19.35 7.08 -7.85
C LEU A 168 -19.74 5.64 -7.55
N PRO A 169 -20.43 5.36 -6.42
CA PRO A 169 -21.12 4.11 -6.24
C PRO A 169 -22.15 4.00 -7.37
N GLY A 170 -21.87 3.22 -8.41
CA GLY A 170 -22.82 2.92 -9.49
C GLY A 170 -22.33 3.09 -10.94
N LEU A 171 -21.17 3.68 -11.22
CA LEU A 171 -20.71 3.83 -12.62
C LEU A 171 -19.55 2.89 -12.96
N ARG A 172 -19.85 1.60 -13.18
CA ARG A 172 -18.94 0.71 -13.92
C ARG A 172 -18.83 1.25 -15.36
N ARG A 173 -17.68 1.84 -15.73
CA ARG A 173 -17.41 2.10 -17.16
C ARG A 173 -17.23 0.76 -17.87
N HIS A 174 -18.23 0.34 -18.65
CA HIS A 174 -18.03 -0.61 -19.74
C HIS A 174 -17.21 0.07 -20.85
N GLY A 175 -15.89 0.09 -20.65
CA GLY A 175 -14.92 0.64 -21.59
C GLY A 175 -14.18 -0.44 -22.38
N ARG A 176 -14.92 -1.36 -23.02
CA ARG A 176 -14.41 -2.16 -24.14
C ARG A 176 -15.53 -2.30 -25.17
N ALA A 177 -15.74 -1.25 -25.94
CA ALA A 177 -16.58 -1.27 -27.13
C ALA A 177 -15.71 -1.01 -28.36
N GLY A 178 -15.70 -1.97 -29.28
CA GLY A 178 -15.34 -1.75 -30.69
C GLY A 178 -13.86 -1.91 -31.05
N ARG A 179 -13.39 -3.14 -31.24
CA ARG A 179 -12.39 -3.44 -32.27
C ARG A 179 -12.96 -4.46 -33.25
N THR A 180 -13.64 -3.93 -34.26
CA THR A 180 -14.03 -4.50 -35.56
C THR A 180 -14.46 -3.26 -36.37
N ASP A 181 -14.01 -2.89 -37.56
CA ASP A 181 -13.45 -3.57 -38.74
C ASP A 181 -12.84 -2.45 -39.66
N PRO A 182 -11.87 -2.72 -40.55
CA PRO A 182 -11.15 -1.71 -41.30
C PRO A 182 -11.73 -1.52 -42.71
N THR A 183 -12.85 -0.82 -42.87
CA THR A 183 -13.32 -0.36 -44.19
C THR A 183 -14.19 0.90 -44.08
N ALA A 184 -13.58 2.07 -43.86
CA ALA A 184 -14.28 3.36 -43.94
C ALA A 184 -13.45 4.43 -44.65
N HIS A 185 -13.00 4.12 -45.86
CA HIS A 185 -12.67 5.14 -46.86
C HIS A 185 -13.65 5.03 -48.04
N ARG A 186 -14.81 5.67 -47.90
CA ARG A 186 -15.52 6.21 -49.06
C ARG A 186 -15.98 7.63 -48.72
N ARG A 187 -15.23 8.55 -49.28
CA ARG A 187 -15.37 10.00 -49.17
C ARG A 187 -16.77 10.42 -49.61
N ALA A 188 -17.41 11.24 -48.78
CA ALA A 188 -18.40 12.19 -49.24
C ALA A 188 -17.70 13.29 -50.07
N GLY A 189 -18.29 13.66 -51.20
CA GLY A 189 -17.84 14.81 -51.96
C GLY A 189 -18.55 14.97 -53.30
N GLY A 190 -19.49 15.92 -53.35
CA GLY A 190 -19.74 16.73 -54.55
C GLY A 190 -20.92 16.30 -55.43
N GLY A 191 -22.05 16.99 -55.26
CA GLY A 191 -23.11 16.99 -56.27
C GLY A 191 -22.84 18.00 -57.40
N ARG A 192 -23.46 17.78 -58.55
CA ARG A 192 -24.28 18.75 -59.32
C ARG A 192 -24.85 18.06 -60.57
N ARG A 193 -25.98 18.61 -61.00
CA ARG A 193 -26.89 18.17 -62.07
C ARG A 193 -26.23 18.33 -63.45
N ASP A 194 -26.68 17.58 -64.44
CA ASP A 194 -27.36 18.14 -65.62
C ASP A 194 -27.95 17.05 -66.52
N SER A 195 -28.94 17.50 -67.29
CA SER A 195 -29.98 16.80 -68.05
C SER A 195 -29.65 16.60 -69.53
N SER A 196 -30.01 15.45 -70.09
CA SER A 196 -30.50 15.21 -71.49
C SER A 196 -30.46 13.69 -71.76
N GLY A 197 -31.57 13.03 -72.13
CA GLY A 197 -31.85 12.54 -73.50
C GLY A 197 -30.92 11.37 -73.89
N ASP A 198 -31.34 10.16 -74.25
CA ASP A 198 -32.30 9.81 -75.30
C ASP A 198 -32.61 8.29 -75.25
N HIS A 199 -33.70 7.91 -75.90
CA HIS A 199 -34.17 6.54 -76.12
C HIS A 199 -33.34 5.76 -77.15
N ARG A 200 -33.36 4.42 -76.96
CA ARG A 200 -32.98 3.31 -77.85
C ARG A 200 -31.57 2.76 -77.71
#